data_AF-Q1N9M0-F1
#
_entry.id   AF-Q1N9M0-F1
#
_cell.length_a   1.000
_cell.length_b   1.000
_cell.length_c   1.000
_cell.angle_alpha   90.00
_cell.angle_beta   90.00
_cell.angle_gamma   90.00
#
_symmetry.space_group_name_H-M   'P 1'
#
loop_
_entity.id
_entity.type
_entity.pdbx_description
1 polymer ?
#
loop_
_entity_poly.entity_id
_entity_poly.type
_entity_poly.pdbx_seq_one_letter_code
_entity_poly.pdbx_strand_id
1 'polypeptide(L)'
;MKTLRILAGLGLAALTLAGCGGRQPLKPVEGQKLPAVPVGAATAPTSTQLLTPSIQARPERNVELLTQSRERTDDEFDLPPEARPN
;
A
#
# COMPACT_ATOMS: atom_id res chain seq x y z
N MET A 1 -47.21 -4.16 9.86
CA MET A 1 -46.69 -4.10 8.47
C MET A 1 -45.54 -3.10 8.30
N LYS A 2 -45.65 -1.86 8.80
CA LYS A 2 -44.62 -0.82 8.63
C LYS A 2 -43.30 -1.13 9.36
N THR A 3 -43.38 -1.66 10.57
CA THR A 3 -42.23 -2.15 11.36
C THR A 3 -41.48 -3.30 10.70
N LEU A 4 -42.21 -4.24 10.08
CA LEU A 4 -41.62 -5.37 9.36
C LEU A 4 -40.84 -4.92 8.11
N ARG A 5 -41.32 -3.88 7.41
CA ARG A 5 -40.62 -3.28 6.26
C ARG A 5 -39.34 -2.54 6.67
N ILE A 6 -39.35 -1.86 7.82
CA ILE A 6 -38.18 -1.16 8.35
C ILE A 6 -37.10 -2.16 8.77
N LEU A 7 -37.48 -3.23 9.47
CA LEU A 7 -36.54 -4.30 9.85
C LEU A 7 -35.94 -5.01 8.62
N ALA A 8 -36.74 -5.28 7.59
CA ALA A 8 -36.25 -5.86 6.34
C ALA A 8 -35.27 -4.93 5.61
N GLY A 9 -35.57 -3.62 5.55
CA GLY A 9 -34.68 -2.62 4.94
C GLY A 9 -33.34 -2.47 5.69
N LEU A 10 -33.39 -2.47 7.03
CA LEU A 10 -32.19 -2.39 7.86
C LEU A 10 -31.31 -3.64 7.72
N GLY A 11 -31.93 -4.83 7.66
CA GLY A 11 -31.20 -6.08 7.44
C GLY A 11 -30.49 -6.11 6.09
N LEU A 12 -31.15 -5.69 5.02
CA LEU A 12 -30.55 -5.65 3.68
C LEU A 12 -29.37 -4.66 3.62
N ALA A 13 -29.49 -3.49 4.25
CA ALA A 13 -28.41 -2.51 4.32
C ALA A 13 -27.17 -3.08 5.06
N ALA A 14 -27.38 -3.78 6.18
CA ALA A 14 -26.30 -4.39 6.94
C ALA A 14 -25.54 -5.48 6.13
N LEU A 15 -26.26 -6.30 5.37
CA LEU A 15 -25.68 -7.31 4.49
C LEU A 15 -24.79 -6.69 3.39
N THR A 16 -25.20 -5.56 2.81
CA THR A 16 -24.40 -4.88 1.78
C THR A 16 -23.12 -4.25 2.33
N LEU A 17 -23.13 -3.80 3.59
CA LEU A 17 -21.94 -3.24 4.24
C LEU A 17 -20.92 -4.32 4.62
N ALA A 18 -21.37 -5.52 4.99
CA ALA A 18 -20.50 -6.61 5.43
C ALA A 18 -19.56 -7.12 4.30
N GLY A 19 -19.89 -6.89 3.03
CA GLY A 19 -19.04 -7.26 1.90
C GLY A 19 -17.90 -6.27 1.59
N CYS A 20 -17.99 -5.03 2.06
CA CYS A 20 -17.03 -3.98 1.71
C CYS A 20 -15.85 -3.97 2.69
N GLY A 21 -14.75 -4.61 2.32
CA GLY A 21 -13.49 -4.59 3.10
C GLY A 21 -13.00 -5.94 3.61
N GLY A 22 -13.63 -7.05 3.23
CA GLY A 22 -13.14 -8.39 3.54
C GLY A 22 -11.74 -8.63 2.97
N ARG A 23 -10.76 -8.90 3.84
CA ARG A 23 -9.40 -9.29 3.44
C ARG A 23 -9.25 -10.79 3.63
N GLN A 24 -8.97 -11.48 2.54
CA GLN A 24 -8.66 -12.91 2.54
C GLN A 24 -7.42 -13.14 1.68
N PRO A 25 -6.62 -14.18 1.96
CA PRO A 25 -5.46 -14.50 1.14
C PRO A 25 -5.88 -14.69 -0.32
N LEU A 26 -5.20 -14.03 -1.24
CA LEU A 26 -5.48 -14.21 -2.66
C LEU A 26 -5.09 -15.62 -3.08
N LYS A 27 -5.96 -16.20 -3.92
CA LYS A 27 -5.72 -17.47 -4.60
C LYS A 27 -5.51 -17.18 -6.09
N PRO A 28 -4.71 -18.00 -6.80
CA PRO A 28 -4.65 -17.93 -8.25
C PRO A 28 -6.04 -18.07 -8.87
N VAL A 29 -6.22 -17.47 -10.05
CA VAL A 29 -7.41 -17.72 -10.88
C VAL A 29 -7.52 -19.21 -11.16
N GLU A 30 -8.74 -19.74 -11.27
CA GLU A 30 -8.97 -21.15 -11.58
C GLU A 30 -8.17 -21.59 -12.81
N GLY A 31 -7.51 -22.75 -12.70
CA GLY A 31 -6.62 -23.27 -13.75
C GLY A 31 -5.20 -22.67 -13.77
N GLN A 32 -4.94 -21.58 -13.04
CA GLN A 32 -3.61 -21.00 -12.92
C GLN A 32 -2.87 -21.50 -11.67
N LYS A 33 -1.54 -21.54 -11.77
CA LYS A 33 -0.65 -21.90 -10.66
C LYS A 33 0.15 -20.67 -10.22
N LEU A 34 0.65 -20.70 -8.99
CA LEU A 34 1.64 -19.72 -8.56
C LEU A 34 2.90 -19.81 -9.43
N PRO A 35 3.68 -18.72 -9.55
CA PRO A 35 4.96 -18.73 -10.22
C PRO A 35 5.87 -19.88 -9.75
N ALA A 36 6.71 -20.36 -10.67
CA ALA A 36 7.67 -21.41 -10.37
C ALA A 36 8.67 -20.97 -9.29
N VAL A 37 9.37 -21.94 -8.70
CA VAL A 37 10.44 -21.71 -7.72
C VAL A 37 11.53 -20.84 -8.37
N PRO A 38 11.86 -19.67 -7.80
CA PRO A 38 12.95 -18.84 -8.30
C PRO A 38 14.29 -19.58 -8.22
N VAL A 39 15.22 -19.24 -9.11
CA VAL A 39 16.58 -19.79 -9.08
C VAL A 39 17.23 -19.45 -7.74
N GLY A 40 17.77 -20.47 -7.06
CA GLY A 40 18.41 -20.32 -5.74
C GLY A 40 17.45 -20.34 -4.55
N ALA A 41 16.14 -20.43 -4.76
CA ALA A 41 15.17 -20.60 -3.68
C ALA A 41 14.88 -22.08 -3.43
N ALA A 42 14.70 -22.46 -2.16
CA ALA A 42 14.34 -23.83 -1.80
C ALA A 42 12.89 -24.18 -2.15
N THR A 43 11.99 -23.18 -2.16
CA THR A 43 10.54 -23.37 -2.38
C THR A 43 9.94 -22.17 -3.11
N ALA A 44 8.75 -22.37 -3.70
CA ALA A 44 8.02 -21.30 -4.37
C ALA A 44 7.42 -20.34 -3.34
N PRO A 45 7.36 -19.03 -3.66
CA PRO A 45 6.79 -18.05 -2.75
C PRO A 45 5.27 -18.21 -2.61
N THR A 46 4.74 -17.88 -1.43
CA THR A 46 3.29 -17.86 -1.19
C THR A 46 2.64 -16.63 -1.81
N SER A 47 1.31 -16.62 -1.96
CA SER A 47 0.59 -15.43 -2.46
C SER A 47 0.84 -14.19 -1.60
N THR A 48 0.88 -14.34 -0.27
CA THR A 48 1.22 -13.25 0.65
C THR A 48 2.63 -12.71 0.43
N GLN A 49 3.61 -13.59 0.19
CA GLN A 49 4.99 -13.18 -0.08
C GLN A 49 5.12 -12.42 -1.40
N LEU A 50 4.40 -12.85 -2.45
CA LEU A 50 4.39 -12.16 -3.74
C LEU A 50 3.75 -10.77 -3.68
N LEU A 51 2.79 -10.57 -2.78
CA LEU A 51 2.11 -9.28 -2.58
C LEU A 51 2.85 -8.34 -1.63
N THR A 52 3.84 -8.85 -0.90
CA THR A 52 4.66 -8.04 0.01
C THR A 52 5.79 -7.38 -0.77
N PRO A 53 5.83 -6.04 -0.87
CA PRO A 53 6.93 -5.36 -1.55
C PRO A 53 8.26 -5.61 -0.82
N SER A 54 9.34 -5.81 -1.58
CA SER A 54 10.67 -5.88 -1.00
C SER A 54 11.20 -4.49 -0.61
N ILE A 55 12.26 -4.45 0.18
CA ILE A 55 12.95 -3.20 0.54
C ILE A 55 13.52 -2.46 -0.68
N GLN A 56 13.87 -3.17 -1.76
CA GLN A 56 14.33 -2.54 -3.00
C GLN A 56 13.16 -1.90 -3.75
N ALA A 57 12.00 -2.55 -3.75
CA ALA A 57 10.80 -2.05 -4.42
C ALA A 57 10.13 -0.91 -3.63
N ARG A 58 10.18 -0.97 -2.30
CA ARG A 58 9.63 0.03 -1.39
C ARG A 58 10.57 0.22 -0.19
N PRO A 59 11.64 1.01 -0.37
CA PRO A 59 12.58 1.29 0.71
C PRO A 59 11.86 1.92 1.90
N GLU A 60 12.31 1.56 3.10
CA GLU A 60 11.94 2.32 4.28
C GLU A 60 12.46 3.74 4.12
N ARG A 61 11.55 4.70 4.21
CA ARG A 61 11.97 6.08 4.38
C ARG A 61 12.36 6.24 5.83
N ASN A 62 13.59 6.70 6.07
CA ASN A 62 13.94 7.25 7.37
C ASN A 62 13.01 8.44 7.61
N VAL A 63 11.96 8.20 8.36
CA VAL A 63 11.11 9.23 8.92
C VAL A 63 11.78 9.66 10.21
N GLU A 64 12.89 10.39 10.09
CA GLU A 64 13.24 11.28 11.19
C GLU A 64 12.09 12.28 11.25
N LEU A 65 11.13 11.99 12.12
CA LEU A 65 9.93 12.79 12.30
C LEU A 65 10.40 14.12 12.84
N LEU A 66 10.61 15.09 11.95
CA LEU A 66 10.63 16.48 12.32
C LEU A 66 9.23 16.78 12.86
N THR A 67 9.06 16.67 14.17
CA THR A 67 7.81 16.97 14.88
C THR A 67 7.47 18.46 14.84
N GLN A 68 8.41 19.27 14.40
CA GLN A 68 8.36 20.72 14.33
C GLN A 68 9.35 21.22 13.28
N SER A 69 8.95 22.26 12.57
CA SER A 69 9.78 22.93 11.56
C SER A 69 10.97 23.62 12.23
N ARG A 70 12.11 23.68 11.52
CA ARG A 70 13.27 24.48 11.91
C ARG A 70 13.65 25.41 10.77
N GLU A 71 14.13 26.60 11.12
CA GLU A 71 14.69 27.55 10.16
C GLU A 71 15.89 26.91 9.46
N ARG A 72 16.00 27.08 8.14
CA ARG A 72 17.16 26.60 7.40
C ARG A 72 18.34 27.53 7.68
N THR A 73 19.52 26.95 7.90
CA THR A 73 20.76 27.72 7.88
C THR A 73 20.99 28.24 6.46
N ASP A 74 21.62 29.41 6.37
CA ASP A 74 22.06 29.97 5.10
C ASP A 74 22.94 28.94 4.37
N ASP A 75 22.70 28.74 3.08
CA ASP A 75 23.43 27.77 2.27
C ASP A 75 24.71 28.43 1.76
N GLU A 76 25.86 27.99 2.28
CA GLU A 76 27.17 28.53 1.89
C GLU A 76 27.46 28.38 0.39
N PHE A 77 26.71 27.53 -0.31
CA PHE A 77 26.83 27.28 -1.74
C PHE A 77 25.68 27.87 -2.56
N ASP A 78 24.82 28.71 -1.98
CA ASP A 78 23.83 29.49 -2.72
C ASP A 78 24.52 30.66 -3.43
N LEU A 79 25.31 30.29 -4.45
CA LEU A 79 26.02 31.24 -5.28
C LEU A 79 25.03 31.92 -6.22
N PRO A 80 25.17 33.25 -6.43
CA PRO A 80 24.34 33.94 -7.40
C PRO A 80 24.54 33.34 -8.80
N PRO A 81 23.49 33.37 -9.66
CA PRO A 81 23.60 32.91 -11.03
C PRO A 81 24.74 33.64 -11.76
N GLU A 82 25.41 32.94 -12.68
CA GLU A 82 26.51 33.54 -13.44
C GLU A 82 26.01 34.78 -14.20
N ALA A 83 26.78 35.87 -14.12
CA ALA A 83 26.42 37.12 -14.78
C ALA A 83 26.35 37.00 -16.32
N ARG A 84 26.99 35.95 -16.87
CA ARG A 84 27.00 35.61 -18.29
C ARG A 84 26.98 34.09 -18.44
N PRO A 85 25.79 33.46 -18.45
CA PRO A 85 25.70 32.09 -18.88
C PRO A 85 26.16 32.02 -20.35
N ASN A 86 27.15 31.19 -20.61
CA ASN A 86 27.77 30.93 -21.92
C ASN A 86 26.79 30.82 -23.08
#